data_AF-A0A250XEM6-F1
#
_entry.id   AF-A0A250XEM6-F1
#
_cell.length_a   1.000
_cell.length_b   1.000
_cell.length_c   1.000
_cell.angle_alpha   90.00
_cell.angle_beta   90.00
_cell.angle_gamma   90.00
#
_symmetry.space_group_name_H-M   'P 1'
#
loop_
_entity.id
_entity.type
_entity.pdbx_description
1 polymer ?
#
loop_
_entity_poly.entity_id
_entity_poly.type
_entity_poly.pdbx_seq_one_letter_code
_entity_poly.pdbx_strand_id
1 'polypeptide(L)'
;MTDGVTTIDQLRPGSKGNNLIVKVIDAKVVVDRPKGSKGGSTKISECIVGDSTASIIFSARDEQIDIAQPGSFVSLLNANVEMQRGTMRLVLDKAGKIENAGDVSFKPAVGNNISLIEFEVVTAPTVGGNMP
;
A
#
# COMPACT_ATOMS: atom_id res chain seq x y z
N MET A 1 2.15 3.84 -24.94
CA MET A 1 2.94 4.64 -23.99
C MET A 1 2.52 4.20 -22.60
N THR A 2 3.23 3.25 -22.01
CA THR A 2 2.95 2.69 -20.66
C THR A 2 4.23 2.76 -19.81
N ASP A 3 5.03 3.80 -20.00
CA ASP A 3 6.39 3.93 -19.43
C ASP A 3 6.41 4.47 -17.98
N GLY A 4 5.45 4.08 -17.15
CA GLY A 4 5.37 4.61 -15.79
C GLY A 4 4.57 3.82 -14.77
N VAL A 5 4.08 2.62 -15.13
CA VAL A 5 3.36 1.75 -14.20
C VAL A 5 4.35 0.77 -13.57
N THR A 6 4.52 0.86 -12.25
CA THR A 6 5.32 -0.06 -11.44
C THR A 6 4.47 -1.26 -11.06
N THR A 7 5.05 -2.45 -11.10
CA THR A 7 4.41 -3.69 -10.60
C THR A 7 4.76 -3.94 -9.14
N ILE A 8 3.93 -4.72 -8.45
CA ILE A 8 4.06 -4.93 -7.00
C ILE A 8 5.38 -5.65 -6.66
N ASP A 9 5.85 -6.58 -7.49
CA ASP A 9 7.14 -7.26 -7.29
C ASP A 9 8.37 -6.33 -7.35
N GLN A 10 8.23 -5.19 -8.04
CA GLN A 10 9.30 -4.20 -8.18
C GLN A 10 9.33 -3.17 -7.04
N LEU A 11 8.32 -3.18 -6.17
CA LEU A 11 8.29 -2.30 -5.01
C LEU A 11 9.50 -2.53 -4.10
N ARG A 12 9.96 -1.45 -3.48
CA ARG A 12 11.09 -1.46 -2.54
C ARG A 12 10.66 -0.78 -1.25
N PRO A 13 11.19 -1.23 -0.09
CA PRO A 13 10.96 -0.56 1.18
C PRO A 13 11.28 0.95 1.08
N GLY A 14 10.31 1.81 1.40
CA GLY A 14 10.50 3.26 1.36
C GLY A 14 10.41 3.91 -0.02
N SER A 15 10.08 3.17 -1.08
CA SER A 15 9.90 3.77 -2.42
C SER A 15 8.72 4.75 -2.43
N LYS A 16 8.81 5.80 -3.26
CA LYS A 16 7.81 6.86 -3.33
C LYS A 16 7.46 7.18 -4.78
N GLY A 17 6.26 7.70 -4.99
CA GLY A 17 5.81 8.13 -6.32
C GLY A 17 5.57 7.00 -7.31
N ASN A 18 5.21 5.81 -6.82
CA ASN A 18 4.93 4.66 -7.66
C ASN A 18 3.51 4.78 -8.22
N ASN A 19 3.33 4.52 -9.52
CA ASN A 19 2.01 4.41 -10.12
C ASN A 19 1.70 2.94 -10.37
N LEU A 20 0.61 2.41 -9.83
CA LEU A 20 0.27 0.99 -9.91
C LEU A 20 -1.18 0.81 -10.33
N ILE A 21 -1.47 -0.26 -11.07
CA ILE A 21 -2.85 -0.70 -11.31
C ILE A 21 -3.03 -2.03 -10.61
N VAL A 22 -3.97 -2.08 -9.65
CA VAL A 22 -4.14 -3.20 -8.74
C VAL A 22 -5.60 -3.61 -8.63
N LYS A 23 -5.85 -4.89 -8.38
CA LYS A 23 -7.17 -5.40 -8.03
C LYS A 23 -7.30 -5.44 -6.52
N VAL A 24 -8.38 -4.91 -5.99
CA VAL A 24 -8.73 -5.08 -4.58
C VAL A 24 -9.27 -6.50 -4.39
N ILE A 25 -8.60 -7.26 -3.54
CA ILE A 25 -8.95 -8.64 -3.21
C ILE A 25 -9.85 -8.67 -1.98
N ASP A 26 -9.46 -7.91 -0.95
CA ASP A 26 -10.18 -7.83 0.32
C ASP A 26 -10.02 -6.42 0.92
N ALA A 27 -10.95 -6.02 1.79
CA ALA A 27 -10.92 -4.73 2.47
C ALA A 27 -11.48 -4.85 3.88
N LYS A 28 -10.71 -4.41 4.86
CA LYS A 28 -11.09 -4.44 6.27
C LYS A 28 -10.89 -3.07 6.91
N VAL A 29 -11.97 -2.50 7.43
CA VAL A 29 -11.89 -1.28 8.25
C VAL A 29 -11.20 -1.61 9.57
N VAL A 30 -10.02 -1.01 9.78
CA VAL A 30 -9.19 -1.23 10.97
C VAL A 30 -9.29 -0.08 11.97
N VAL A 31 -9.62 1.12 11.49
CA VAL A 31 -9.89 2.29 12.32
C VAL A 31 -11.19 2.90 11.84
N ASP A 32 -12.16 2.98 12.74
CA ASP A 32 -13.37 3.76 12.53
C ASP A 32 -13.57 4.64 13.76
N ARG A 33 -13.02 5.86 13.71
CA ARG A 33 -13.18 6.82 14.80
C ARG A 33 -14.26 7.83 14.42
N PRO A 34 -15.44 7.78 15.06
CA PRO A 34 -16.50 8.73 14.80
C PRO A 34 -16.07 10.15 15.22
N LYS A 35 -16.65 11.14 14.56
CA LYS A 35 -16.39 12.57 14.78
C LYS A 35 -16.69 12.94 16.23
N GLY A 36 -15.65 13.26 17.01
CA GLY A 36 -15.78 13.83 18.34
C GLY A 36 -15.74 15.36 18.32
N SER A 37 -16.15 16.02 19.40
CA SER A 37 -16.29 17.49 19.51
C SER A 37 -15.00 18.32 19.28
N LYS A 38 -13.84 17.71 19.03
CA LYS A 38 -12.54 18.40 18.84
C LYS A 38 -11.66 17.87 17.69
N GLY A 39 -12.18 17.03 16.77
CA GLY A 39 -11.35 16.51 15.67
C GLY A 39 -12.15 15.80 14.58
N GLY A 40 -11.62 15.84 13.34
CA GLY A 40 -12.21 15.21 12.16
C GLY A 40 -12.41 13.70 12.32
N SER A 41 -13.39 13.15 11.59
CA SER A 41 -13.56 11.71 11.45
C SER A 41 -12.33 11.14 10.77
N THR A 42 -11.85 9.99 11.25
CA THR A 42 -10.74 9.29 10.60
C THR A 42 -11.17 7.85 10.41
N LYS A 43 -11.39 7.46 9.16
CA LYS A 43 -11.62 6.07 8.80
C LYS A 43 -10.42 5.55 8.03
N ILE A 44 -9.92 4.38 8.43
CA ILE A 44 -8.81 3.70 7.76
C ILE A 44 -9.23 2.26 7.49
N SER A 45 -9.12 1.87 6.23
CA SER A 45 -9.30 0.50 5.78
C SER A 45 -7.98 -0.07 5.29
N GLU A 46 -7.65 -1.27 5.74
CA GLU A 46 -6.58 -2.08 5.18
C GLU A 46 -7.16 -2.96 4.09
N CYS A 47 -6.74 -2.69 2.86
CA CYS A 47 -7.17 -3.42 1.68
C CYS A 47 -6.03 -4.31 1.19
N ILE A 48 -6.29 -5.58 0.93
CA ILE A 48 -5.35 -6.45 0.24
C ILE A 48 -5.53 -6.17 -1.25
N VAL A 49 -4.48 -5.66 -1.89
CA VAL A 49 -4.47 -5.36 -3.32
C VAL A 49 -3.42 -6.21 -4.02
N GLY A 50 -3.65 -6.58 -5.28
CA GLY A 50 -2.70 -7.37 -6.04
C GLY A 50 -2.73 -7.07 -7.52
N ASP A 51 -1.59 -7.30 -8.17
CA ASP A 51 -1.44 -7.30 -9.61
C ASP A 51 -1.10 -8.73 -10.09
N SER A 52 -0.81 -8.91 -11.37
CA SER A 52 -0.41 -10.23 -11.90
C SER A 52 0.91 -10.78 -11.34
N THR A 53 1.69 -9.98 -10.59
CA THR A 53 3.02 -10.33 -10.09
C THR A 53 3.00 -10.70 -8.61
N ALA A 54 2.26 -9.95 -7.79
CA ALA A 54 2.23 -10.09 -6.35
C ALA A 54 1.00 -9.41 -5.73
N SER A 55 0.88 -9.50 -4.40
CA SER A 55 -0.10 -8.75 -3.61
C SER A 55 0.55 -8.04 -2.42
N ILE A 56 -0.03 -6.93 -1.98
CA ILE A 56 0.43 -6.09 -0.88
C ILE A 56 -0.77 -5.47 -0.14
N ILE A 57 -0.58 -5.11 1.12
CA ILE A 57 -1.58 -4.34 1.87
C ILE A 57 -1.49 -2.86 1.46
N PHE A 58 -2.64 -2.29 1.12
CA PHE A 58 -2.88 -0.88 0.88
C PHE A 58 -3.70 -0.27 2.02
N SER A 59 -3.26 0.84 2.60
CA SER A 59 -4.01 1.56 3.62
C SER A 59 -4.80 2.72 3.01
N ALA A 60 -6.10 2.49 2.79
CA ALA A 60 -7.04 3.49 2.30
C ALA A 60 -7.59 4.34 3.45
N ARG A 61 -7.72 5.65 3.25
CA ARG A 61 -8.27 6.60 4.22
C ARG A 61 -9.49 7.33 3.69
N ASP A 62 -10.49 7.52 4.54
CA ASP A 62 -11.70 8.30 4.27
C ASP A 62 -12.33 7.94 2.90
N GLU A 63 -12.42 8.87 1.96
CA GLU A 63 -13.03 8.67 0.62
C GLU A 63 -12.32 7.60 -0.23
N GLN A 64 -11.05 7.30 0.05
CA GLN A 64 -10.32 6.24 -0.65
C GLN A 64 -10.93 4.86 -0.38
N ILE A 65 -11.60 4.70 0.76
CA ILE A 65 -12.23 3.43 1.18
C ILE A 65 -13.43 3.13 0.27
N ASP A 66 -14.17 4.16 -0.14
CA ASP A 66 -15.34 4.01 -1.01
C ASP A 66 -14.94 3.57 -2.43
N ILE A 67 -13.70 3.87 -2.85
CA ILE A 67 -13.15 3.46 -4.15
C ILE A 67 -12.48 2.08 -4.06
N ALA A 68 -11.77 1.80 -2.95
CA ALA A 68 -11.04 0.56 -2.72
C ALA A 68 -11.95 -0.60 -2.24
N GLN A 69 -13.00 -0.89 -3.01
CA GLN A 69 -13.96 -1.95 -2.72
C GLN A 69 -13.48 -3.32 -3.22
N PRO A 70 -13.69 -4.42 -2.47
CA PRO A 70 -13.31 -5.76 -2.90
C PRO A 70 -13.88 -6.11 -4.28
N GLY A 71 -13.01 -6.61 -5.17
CA GLY A 71 -13.35 -6.98 -6.54
C GLY A 71 -13.15 -5.87 -7.57
N SER A 72 -12.99 -4.61 -7.16
CA SER A 72 -12.72 -3.51 -8.10
C SER A 72 -11.25 -3.45 -8.52
N PHE A 73 -11.00 -2.88 -9.70
CA PHE A 73 -9.66 -2.54 -10.17
C PHE A 73 -9.44 -1.04 -9.96
N VAL A 74 -8.35 -0.70 -9.29
CA VAL A 74 -8.00 0.68 -8.93
C VAL A 74 -6.61 1.03 -9.43
N SER A 75 -6.47 2.27 -9.87
CA SER A 75 -5.20 2.90 -10.21
C SER A 75 -4.75 3.74 -9.03
N LEU A 76 -3.58 3.41 -8.48
CA LEU A 76 -2.91 4.15 -7.43
C LEU A 76 -1.83 5.01 -8.08
N LEU A 77 -2.00 6.32 -8.05
CA LEU A 77 -1.05 7.28 -8.59
C LEU A 77 -0.25 7.91 -7.46
N ASN A 78 1.06 8.05 -7.66
CA ASN A 78 1.99 8.61 -6.68
C ASN A 78 1.88 7.94 -5.29
N ALA A 79 1.81 6.61 -5.28
CA ALA A 79 1.75 5.79 -4.09
C ALA A 79 3.13 5.57 -3.47
N ASN A 80 3.18 5.54 -2.15
CA ASN A 80 4.39 5.35 -1.37
C ASN A 80 4.35 4.01 -0.64
N VAL A 81 5.52 3.40 -0.48
CA VAL A 81 5.70 2.19 0.32
C VAL A 81 6.22 2.59 1.70
N GLU A 82 5.39 2.42 2.72
CA GLU A 82 5.77 2.58 4.12
C GLU A 82 6.15 1.25 4.75
N MET A 83 7.14 1.28 5.64
CA MET A 83 7.51 0.14 6.47
C MET A 83 6.77 0.23 7.80
N GLN A 84 5.89 -0.74 8.07
CA GLN A 84 5.18 -0.85 9.34
C GLN A 84 5.57 -2.16 10.03
N ARG A 85 6.26 -2.08 11.16
CA ARG A 85 6.68 -3.25 11.96
C ARG A 85 7.39 -4.35 11.16
N GLY A 86 8.25 -3.96 10.22
CA GLY A 86 9.01 -4.91 9.39
C GLY A 86 8.31 -5.34 8.11
N THR A 87 7.06 -4.94 7.85
CA THR A 87 6.37 -5.26 6.59
C THR A 87 6.11 -4.02 5.73
N MET A 88 6.05 -4.21 4.42
CA MET A 88 5.76 -3.15 3.46
C MET A 88 4.25 -2.94 3.29
N ARG A 89 3.83 -1.68 3.20
CA ARG A 89 2.44 -1.27 2.94
C ARG A 89 2.39 -0.12 1.96
N LEU A 90 1.44 -0.18 1.04
CA LEU A 90 1.14 0.95 0.15
C LEU A 90 0.28 1.97 0.89
N VAL A 91 0.63 3.24 0.74
CA VAL A 91 -0.12 4.38 1.23
C VAL A 91 -0.17 5.48 0.17
N LEU A 92 -1.21 6.30 0.20
CA LEU A 92 -1.26 7.54 -0.58
C LEU A 92 -0.96 8.73 0.34
N ASP A 93 0.01 9.55 -0.05
CA ASP A 93 0.29 10.81 0.61
C ASP A 93 -0.57 11.95 0.02
N LYS A 94 -0.25 13.21 0.35
CA LYS A 94 -1.00 14.38 -0.14
C LYS A 94 -1.00 14.53 -1.67
N ALA A 95 0.00 13.98 -2.35
CA ALA A 95 0.10 13.99 -3.81
C ALA A 95 -0.43 12.68 -4.44
N GLY A 96 -0.62 11.65 -3.62
CA GLY A 96 -1.21 10.38 -4.03
C GLY A 96 -2.70 10.46 -4.37
N LYS A 97 -3.12 9.72 -5.39
CA LYS A 97 -4.52 9.61 -5.81
C LYS A 97 -4.92 8.17 -6.06
N ILE A 98 -6.19 7.86 -5.82
CA ILE A 98 -6.81 6.58 -6.17
C ILE A 98 -7.94 6.85 -7.15
N GLU A 99 -7.98 6.08 -8.23
CA GLU A 99 -9.01 6.16 -9.26
C GLU A 99 -9.46 4.75 -9.65
N ASN A 100 -10.67 4.59 -10.17
CA ASN A 100 -11.07 3.30 -10.74
C ASN A 100 -10.32 3.09 -12.06
N ALA A 101 -9.68 1.92 -12.22
CA ALA A 101 -8.87 1.61 -13.39
C ALA A 101 -9.69 1.28 -14.65
N GLY A 102 -11.02 1.36 -14.60
CA GLY A 102 -11.90 1.09 -15.74
C GLY A 102 -11.86 -0.38 -16.18
N ASP A 103 -11.84 -0.61 -17.50
CA ASP A 103 -11.85 -1.94 -18.13
C ASP A 103 -10.47 -2.62 -18.08
N VAL A 104 -9.97 -2.84 -16.86
CA VAL A 104 -8.78 -3.65 -16.64
C VAL A 104 -9.20 -5.00 -16.06
N SER A 105 -8.71 -6.08 -16.67
CA SER A 105 -8.99 -7.43 -16.20
C SER A 105 -7.68 -8.22 -16.18
N PHE A 106 -7.18 -8.48 -14.98
CA PHE A 106 -6.09 -9.44 -14.76
C PHE A 106 -6.38 -10.26 -13.51
N LYS A 107 -5.76 -11.44 -13.43
CA LYS A 107 -5.83 -12.30 -12.25
C LYS A 107 -4.69 -11.91 -11.30
N PRO A 108 -4.98 -11.43 -10.08
CA PRO A 108 -3.92 -11.07 -9.15
C PRO A 108 -3.21 -12.32 -8.63
N ALA A 109 -1.89 -12.25 -8.45
CA ALA A 109 -1.05 -13.29 -7.87
C ALA A 109 -1.11 -13.25 -6.34
N VAL A 110 -2.29 -13.61 -5.79
CA VAL A 110 -2.56 -13.58 -4.33
C VAL A 110 -1.65 -14.52 -3.53
N GLY A 111 -1.11 -15.56 -4.16
CA GLY A 111 -0.17 -16.50 -3.52
C GLY A 111 1.22 -15.90 -3.22
N ASN A 112 1.56 -14.76 -3.83
CA ASN A 112 2.82 -14.05 -3.61
C ASN A 112 2.55 -12.72 -2.89
N ASN A 113 2.22 -12.79 -1.60
CA ASN A 113 1.91 -11.60 -0.82
C ASN A 113 3.18 -11.03 -0.16
N ILE A 114 3.70 -9.93 -0.71
CA ILE A 114 4.94 -9.30 -0.24
C ILE A 114 4.77 -8.52 1.07
N SER A 115 3.54 -8.26 1.51
CA SER A 115 3.27 -7.66 2.83
C SER A 115 3.32 -8.65 3.98
N LEU A 116 3.30 -9.97 3.68
CA LEU A 116 3.55 -11.03 4.66
C LEU A 116 5.05 -11.32 4.84
N ILE A 117 5.89 -10.73 3.99
CA ILE A 117 7.34 -10.86 4.10
C ILE A 117 7.81 -9.88 5.17
N GLU A 118 8.28 -10.43 6.29
CA GLU A 118 8.96 -9.66 7.33
C GLU A 118 10.39 -9.36 6.86
N PHE A 119 10.67 -8.08 6.61
CA PHE A 119 12.02 -7.60 6.37
C PHE A 119 12.66 -7.26 7.71
N GLU A 120 13.73 -7.98 8.05
CA GLU A 120 14.62 -7.57 9.12
C GLU A 120 15.36 -6.30 8.69
N VAL A 121 15.11 -5.19 9.37
CA VAL A 121 15.93 -3.99 9.19
C VAL A 121 17.29 -4.30 9.81
N VAL A 122 18.24 -4.68 8.96
CA VAL A 122 19.64 -4.80 9.39
C VAL A 122 20.13 -3.38 9.67
N THR A 123 19.98 -2.93 10.91
CA THR A 123 20.77 -1.81 11.41
C THR A 123 22.21 -2.29 11.41
N ALA A 124 23.00 -1.81 10.45
CA ALA A 124 24.45 -1.97 10.51
C ALA A 124 24.89 -1.52 11.92
N PRO A 125 25.61 -2.37 12.68
CA PRO A 125 26.05 -1.97 14.01
C PRO A 125 26.97 -0.77 13.80
N THR A 126 26.60 0.38 14.37
CA THR A 126 27.52 1.48 14.56
C THR A 126 28.70 0.88 15.32
N VAL A 127 29.86 0.77 14.67
CA VAL A 127 31.10 0.30 15.29
C VAL A 127 31.47 1.35 16.33
N GLY A 128 30.90 1.20 17.53
CA GLY A 128 31.33 1.86 18.75
C GLY A 128 32.64 1.23 19.17
N GLY A 129 33.69 1.46 18.39
CA GLY A 129 35.05 1.11 18.75
C GLY A 129 35.54 2.06 19.84
N ASN A 130 35.13 1.82 21.08
CA ASN A 130 35.96 2.19 22.23
C ASN A 130 37.14 1.21 22.22
N MET A 131 38.23 1.58 21.52
CA MET A 131 39.50 0.92 21.74
C MET A 131 40.14 1.45 23.02
N PRO A 132 40.65 0.58 23.90
CA PRO A 132 41.35 0.95 25.13
C PRO A 132 42.69 1.66 24.85
#